data_AF-A0A383U1U8-F1
#
_entry.id   AF-A0A383U1U8-F1
#
_cell.length_a   1.000
_cell.length_b   1.000
_cell.length_c   1.000
_cell.angle_alpha   90.00
_cell.angle_beta   90.00
_cell.angle_gamma   90.00
#
_symmetry.space_group_name_H-M   'P 1'
#
loop_
_entity.id
_entity.type
_entity.pdbx_description
1 polymer ?
#
loop_
_entity_poly.entity_id
_entity_poly.type
_entity_poly.pdbx_seq_one_letter_code
_entity_poly.pdbx_strand_id
1 'polypeptide(L)'
;MKFFKALINWKFWLSLILGALFLISTYFFTFKWLNDYTYHNIEVEVPDLSKMKIQDATAKLDEMNLHYTVDSVKFTEDVEPFTVIDFYPAAGSQVKPGRKIFIKSNPSDYPPVELPNLIDKSKRMAFTQLAMRNLVVGDTIYEEDPARDAVLRVLYNNKVIQAGTSLPRGAKVDLVLGRGFSVDVNVPDLLGLSFQEAKRVLKERFFNLGNVAFLGENNDTILSSVVYQDPPSTDLYDEGLPVSIWLSDKNRGELRSKIDSMDILFRRKVSRDDSLYYNSVQNANKIDLSDLPEEIRNQVKHDERAKQNMELNKTQQAPAKPKIDTTGISIE
;
A
#
# COMPACT_ATOMS: atom_id res chain seq x y z
N MET A 1 -56.70 -69.42 44.24
CA MET A 1 -56.92 -70.61 43.37
C MET A 1 -57.43 -70.28 41.95
N LYS A 2 -57.47 -69.02 41.48
CA LYS A 2 -57.84 -68.71 40.07
C LYS A 2 -56.65 -68.82 39.09
N PHE A 3 -55.42 -68.70 39.59
CA PHE A 3 -54.19 -68.78 38.80
C PHE A 3 -53.92 -70.18 38.22
N PHE A 4 -54.07 -71.23 39.05
CA PHE A 4 -53.90 -72.62 38.59
C PHE A 4 -54.98 -73.08 37.60
N LYS A 5 -56.20 -72.51 37.64
CA LYS A 5 -57.24 -72.77 36.63
C LYS A 5 -56.92 -72.13 35.27
N ALA A 6 -56.13 -71.07 35.24
CA ALA A 6 -55.68 -70.44 33.99
C ALA A 6 -54.65 -71.32 33.27
N LEU A 7 -53.75 -71.98 34.01
CA LEU A 7 -52.73 -72.89 33.45
C LEU A 7 -53.31 -74.17 32.80
N ILE A 8 -54.55 -74.54 33.13
CA ILE A 8 -55.27 -75.69 32.54
C ILE A 8 -56.12 -75.27 31.33
N ASN A 9 -56.39 -73.97 31.16
CA ASN A 9 -57.27 -73.48 30.11
C ASN A 9 -56.49 -73.34 28.78
N TRP A 10 -56.94 -74.04 27.73
CA TRP A 10 -56.34 -74.01 26.39
C TRP A 10 -56.12 -72.58 25.84
N LYS A 11 -57.04 -71.66 26.18
CA LYS A 11 -56.94 -70.25 25.76
C LYS A 11 -55.70 -69.54 26.32
N PHE A 12 -55.21 -69.92 27.50
CA PHE A 12 -54.00 -69.34 28.10
C PHE A 12 -52.75 -69.73 27.31
N TRP A 13 -52.59 -71.02 27.00
CA TRP A 13 -51.50 -71.52 26.18
C TRP A 13 -51.55 -70.98 24.74
N LEU A 14 -52.75 -70.83 24.17
CA LEU A 14 -52.93 -70.20 22.87
C LEU A 14 -52.44 -68.74 22.87
N SER A 15 -52.82 -67.94 23.87
CA SER A 15 -52.32 -66.55 24.00
C SER A 15 -50.81 -66.48 24.23
N LEU A 16 -50.24 -67.45 24.97
CA LEU A 16 -48.80 -67.52 25.21
C LEU A 16 -48.01 -67.88 23.94
N ILE A 17 -48.52 -68.84 23.14
CA ILE A 17 -47.97 -69.17 21.82
C ILE A 17 -48.10 -67.97 20.88
N LEU A 18 -49.26 -67.33 20.81
CA LEU A 18 -49.46 -66.12 19.99
C LEU A 18 -48.52 -64.99 20.41
N GLY A 19 -48.34 -64.77 21.72
CA GLY A 19 -47.39 -63.78 22.24
C GLY A 19 -45.95 -64.11 21.88
N ALA A 20 -45.54 -65.38 22.01
CA ALA A 20 -44.22 -65.85 21.60
C ALA A 20 -44.00 -65.69 20.09
N LEU A 21 -44.98 -66.05 19.27
CA LEU A 21 -44.95 -65.93 17.81
C LEU A 21 -44.88 -64.46 17.38
N PHE A 22 -45.61 -63.58 18.06
CA PHE A 22 -45.52 -62.13 17.85
C PHE A 22 -44.13 -61.59 18.21
N LEU A 23 -43.54 -61.99 19.34
CA LEU A 23 -42.17 -61.59 19.70
C LEU A 23 -41.13 -62.08 18.69
N ILE A 24 -41.23 -63.35 18.26
CA ILE A 24 -40.35 -63.93 17.25
C ILE A 24 -40.51 -63.20 15.92
N SER A 25 -41.74 -62.97 15.48
CA SER A 25 -42.04 -62.24 14.24
C SER A 25 -41.48 -60.81 14.30
N THR A 26 -41.65 -60.12 15.42
CA THR A 26 -41.15 -58.75 15.59
C THR A 26 -39.62 -58.72 15.59
N TYR A 27 -38.97 -59.69 16.24
CA TYR A 27 -37.51 -59.84 16.21
C TYR A 27 -36.98 -60.05 14.79
N PHE A 28 -37.51 -61.03 14.04
CA PHE A 28 -37.06 -61.26 12.67
C PHE A 28 -37.38 -60.09 11.73
N PHE A 29 -38.53 -59.45 11.91
CA PHE A 29 -38.92 -58.27 11.14
C PHE A 29 -37.98 -57.09 11.41
N THR A 30 -37.69 -56.75 12.66
CA THR A 30 -36.82 -55.61 12.99
C THR A 30 -35.41 -55.84 12.48
N PHE A 31 -34.84 -57.04 12.64
CA PHE A 31 -33.49 -57.33 12.13
C PHE A 31 -33.44 -57.34 10.60
N LYS A 32 -34.45 -57.88 9.91
CA LYS A 32 -34.50 -57.84 8.44
C LYS A 32 -34.68 -56.42 7.91
N TRP A 33 -35.61 -55.66 8.48
CA TRP A 33 -35.83 -54.27 8.12
C TRP A 33 -34.60 -53.40 8.41
N LEU A 34 -33.94 -53.59 9.55
CA LEU A 34 -32.71 -52.87 9.89
C LEU A 34 -31.56 -53.23 8.95
N ASN A 35 -31.42 -54.49 8.56
CA ASN A 35 -30.39 -54.93 7.61
C ASN A 35 -30.54 -54.24 6.25
N ASP A 36 -31.76 -54.20 5.72
CA ASP A 36 -32.06 -53.53 4.44
C ASP A 36 -31.95 -52.00 4.56
N TYR A 37 -32.40 -51.41 5.68
CA TYR A 37 -32.37 -49.96 5.89
C TYR A 37 -30.96 -49.41 6.15
N THR A 38 -30.09 -50.19 6.80
CA THR A 38 -28.75 -49.72 7.20
C THR A 38 -27.64 -50.02 6.18
N TYR A 39 -27.97 -50.72 5.10
CA TYR A 39 -27.02 -51.22 4.09
C TYR A 39 -25.83 -51.93 4.74
N HIS A 40 -26.13 -52.85 5.66
CA HIS A 40 -25.11 -53.60 6.38
C HIS A 40 -24.27 -54.42 5.37
N ASN A 41 -22.93 -54.28 5.42
CA ASN A 41 -21.95 -54.88 4.50
C ASN A 41 -21.85 -54.31 3.06
N ILE A 42 -22.47 -53.17 2.75
CA ILE A 42 -22.22 -52.47 1.47
C ILE A 42 -21.26 -51.32 1.72
N GLU A 43 -20.01 -51.54 1.30
CA GLU A 43 -18.94 -50.56 1.38
C GLU A 43 -18.39 -50.31 -0.03
N VAL A 44 -18.01 -49.07 -0.28
CA VAL A 44 -17.36 -48.60 -1.49
C VAL A 44 -15.99 -48.11 -1.07
N GLU A 45 -14.96 -48.62 -1.74
CA GLU A 45 -13.58 -48.19 -1.49
C GLU A 45 -13.36 -46.80 -2.10
N VAL A 46 -12.78 -45.89 -1.32
CA VAL A 46 -12.44 -44.55 -1.82
C VAL A 46 -11.28 -44.66 -2.80
N PRO A 47 -11.44 -44.25 -4.08
CA PRO A 47 -10.37 -44.30 -5.06
C PRO A 47 -9.25 -43.32 -4.69
N ASP A 48 -8.03 -43.59 -5.16
CA ASP A 48 -6.99 -42.57 -5.12
C ASP A 48 -7.34 -41.43 -6.09
N LEU A 49 -7.41 -40.22 -5.55
CA LEU A 49 -7.68 -38.95 -6.24
C LEU A 49 -6.44 -38.06 -6.29
N SER A 50 -5.33 -38.44 -5.63
CA SER A 50 -4.13 -37.62 -5.55
C SER A 50 -3.60 -37.29 -6.93
N LYS A 51 -3.22 -36.01 -7.13
CA LYS A 51 -2.64 -35.49 -8.38
C LYS A 51 -3.58 -35.54 -9.59
N MET A 52 -4.83 -35.98 -9.44
CA MET A 52 -5.83 -35.89 -10.50
C MET A 52 -6.33 -34.45 -10.65
N LYS A 53 -6.80 -34.09 -11.85
CA LYS A 53 -7.57 -32.85 -12.03
C LYS A 53 -8.92 -32.99 -11.34
N ILE A 54 -9.46 -31.89 -10.82
CA ILE A 54 -10.77 -31.88 -10.14
C ILE A 54 -11.84 -32.53 -11.03
N GLN A 55 -11.86 -32.21 -12.33
CA GLN A 55 -12.85 -32.74 -13.27
C GLN A 55 -12.82 -34.27 -13.35
N ASP A 56 -11.62 -34.85 -13.50
CA ASP A 56 -11.42 -36.30 -13.56
C ASP A 56 -11.74 -36.96 -12.22
N ALA A 57 -11.32 -36.31 -11.12
CA ALA A 57 -11.57 -36.79 -9.76
C ALA A 57 -13.08 -36.84 -9.45
N THR A 58 -13.83 -35.78 -9.83
CA THR A 58 -15.28 -35.73 -9.62
C THR A 58 -16.02 -36.73 -10.49
N ALA A 59 -15.63 -36.90 -11.76
CA ALA A 59 -16.22 -37.91 -12.64
C ALA A 59 -16.03 -39.32 -12.08
N LYS A 60 -14.83 -39.63 -11.57
CA LYS A 60 -14.53 -40.92 -10.93
C LYS A 60 -15.35 -41.16 -9.66
N LEU A 61 -15.61 -40.13 -8.87
CA LEU A 61 -16.47 -40.24 -7.67
C LEU A 61 -17.94 -40.44 -8.04
N ASP A 62 -18.42 -39.75 -9.08
CA ASP A 62 -19.79 -39.89 -9.58
C ASP A 62 -20.05 -41.31 -10.11
N GLU A 63 -19.10 -41.90 -10.84
CA GLU A 63 -19.16 -43.31 -11.29
C GLU A 63 -19.30 -44.30 -10.11
N MET A 64 -18.79 -43.95 -8.94
CA MET A 64 -18.82 -44.77 -7.73
C MET A 64 -19.99 -44.42 -6.78
N ASN A 65 -20.92 -43.57 -7.22
CA ASN A 65 -22.02 -43.03 -6.40
C ASN A 65 -21.54 -42.41 -5.07
N LEU A 66 -20.37 -41.75 -5.09
CA LEU A 66 -19.83 -41.01 -3.96
C LEU A 66 -20.09 -39.51 -4.18
N HIS A 67 -20.62 -38.84 -3.16
CA HIS A 67 -20.80 -37.40 -3.22
C HIS A 67 -19.49 -36.68 -2.92
N TYR A 68 -19.37 -35.42 -3.33
CA TYR A 68 -18.17 -34.64 -3.07
C TYR A 68 -18.46 -33.20 -2.70
N THR A 69 -17.47 -32.57 -2.07
CA THR A 69 -17.37 -31.12 -1.86
C THR A 69 -15.95 -30.70 -2.13
N VAL A 70 -15.78 -29.69 -2.98
CA VAL A 70 -14.48 -29.15 -3.34
C VAL A 70 -14.24 -27.87 -2.56
N ASP A 71 -13.09 -27.81 -1.91
CA ASP A 71 -12.54 -26.61 -1.29
C ASP A 71 -11.15 -26.32 -1.88
N SER A 72 -10.70 -25.08 -1.75
CA SER A 72 -9.38 -24.63 -2.23
C SER A 72 -8.46 -24.37 -1.05
N VAL A 73 -7.22 -24.86 -1.15
CA VAL A 73 -6.18 -24.55 -0.15
C VAL A 73 -5.35 -23.35 -0.58
N LYS A 74 -4.33 -23.00 0.21
CA LYS A 74 -3.34 -22.00 -0.17
C LYS A 74 -2.65 -22.43 -1.47
N PHE A 75 -2.58 -21.50 -2.43
CA PHE A 75 -1.89 -21.71 -3.70
C PHE A 75 -0.43 -22.14 -3.49
N THR A 76 -0.02 -23.16 -4.24
CA THR A 76 1.36 -23.66 -4.30
C THR A 76 1.78 -23.78 -5.76
N GLU A 77 2.95 -23.24 -6.12
CA GLU A 77 3.44 -23.22 -7.52
C GLU A 77 3.87 -24.62 -8.01
N ASP A 78 4.26 -25.49 -7.09
CA ASP A 78 4.77 -26.85 -7.36
C ASP A 78 3.70 -27.81 -7.91
N VAL A 79 2.42 -27.41 -7.82
CA VAL A 79 1.26 -28.21 -8.20
C VAL A 79 0.49 -27.45 -9.26
N GLU A 80 0.06 -28.14 -10.31
CA GLU A 80 -0.74 -27.48 -11.35
C GLU A 80 -2.09 -26.96 -10.81
N PRO A 81 -2.65 -25.89 -11.40
CA PRO A 81 -4.00 -25.41 -11.12
C PRO A 81 -5.06 -26.50 -11.19
N PHE A 82 -6.02 -26.45 -10.26
CA PHE A 82 -7.18 -27.35 -10.19
C PHE A 82 -6.81 -28.82 -10.05
N THR A 83 -5.65 -29.11 -9.46
CA THR A 83 -5.22 -30.46 -9.12
C THR A 83 -5.57 -30.76 -7.66
N VAL A 84 -6.01 -31.98 -7.38
CA VAL A 84 -6.28 -32.48 -6.03
C VAL A 84 -4.96 -32.58 -5.26
N ILE A 85 -4.87 -31.81 -4.17
CA ILE A 85 -3.73 -31.82 -3.24
C ILE A 85 -3.98 -32.82 -2.13
N ASP A 86 -5.19 -32.80 -1.56
CA ASP A 86 -5.55 -33.58 -0.38
C ASP A 86 -7.04 -33.93 -0.44
N PHE A 87 -7.44 -35.03 0.18
CA PHE A 87 -8.84 -35.43 0.26
C PHE A 87 -9.11 -36.31 1.47
N TYR A 88 -10.37 -36.30 1.92
CA TYR A 88 -10.82 -37.08 3.06
C TYR A 88 -12.23 -37.66 2.82
N PRO A 89 -12.48 -38.94 3.15
CA PRO A 89 -11.56 -39.97 3.65
C PRO A 89 -10.43 -40.33 2.67
N ALA A 90 -9.33 -40.91 3.18
CA ALA A 90 -8.13 -41.20 2.38
C ALA A 90 -8.35 -42.37 1.39
N ALA A 91 -7.49 -42.48 0.38
CA ALA A 91 -7.49 -43.60 -0.57
C ALA A 91 -7.55 -44.96 0.15
N GLY A 92 -8.34 -45.89 -0.36
CA GLY A 92 -8.50 -47.23 0.21
C GLY A 92 -9.40 -47.29 1.46
N SER A 93 -9.91 -46.14 1.93
CA SER A 93 -10.90 -46.12 3.02
C SER A 93 -12.20 -46.76 2.56
N GLN A 94 -12.81 -47.59 3.40
CA GLN A 94 -14.13 -48.15 3.12
C GLN A 94 -15.21 -47.20 3.63
N VAL A 95 -16.10 -46.77 2.74
CA VAL A 95 -17.19 -45.85 3.06
C VAL A 95 -18.53 -46.39 2.57
N LYS A 96 -19.62 -45.96 3.21
CA LYS A 96 -20.96 -46.27 2.69
C LYS A 96 -21.22 -45.54 1.37
N PRO A 97 -22.04 -46.10 0.47
CA PRO A 97 -22.52 -45.40 -0.72
C PRO A 97 -23.11 -44.03 -0.38
N GLY A 98 -22.90 -43.03 -1.24
CA GLY A 98 -23.34 -41.65 -1.00
C GLY A 98 -22.55 -40.91 0.08
N ARG A 99 -21.45 -41.47 0.60
CA ARG A 99 -20.57 -40.72 1.51
C ARG A 99 -19.98 -39.52 0.76
N LYS A 100 -19.96 -38.37 1.45
CA LYS A 100 -19.36 -37.14 0.95
C LYS A 100 -17.84 -37.16 1.15
N ILE A 101 -17.10 -37.02 0.06
CA ILE A 101 -15.65 -36.89 0.00
C ILE A 101 -15.29 -35.40 -0.05
N PHE A 102 -14.44 -34.96 0.86
CA PHE A 102 -13.94 -33.60 0.91
C PHE A 102 -12.65 -33.55 0.09
N ILE A 103 -12.67 -32.78 -0.99
CA ILE A 103 -11.52 -32.60 -1.89
C ILE A 103 -10.94 -31.21 -1.62
N LYS A 104 -9.64 -31.14 -1.41
CA LYS A 104 -8.86 -29.91 -1.35
C LYS A 104 -8.02 -29.81 -2.63
N SER A 105 -8.20 -28.71 -3.34
CA SER A 105 -7.55 -28.49 -4.62
C SER A 105 -6.63 -27.27 -4.61
N ASN A 106 -5.64 -27.28 -5.51
CA ASN A 106 -4.84 -26.10 -5.76
C ASN A 106 -5.68 -25.06 -6.51
N PRO A 107 -5.85 -23.83 -6.01
CA PRO A 107 -6.45 -22.76 -6.79
C PRO A 107 -5.58 -22.44 -8.02
N SER A 108 -6.11 -21.62 -8.93
CA SER A 108 -5.37 -21.22 -10.13
C SER A 108 -4.24 -20.23 -9.85
N ASP A 109 -4.38 -19.41 -8.81
CA ASP A 109 -3.43 -18.36 -8.46
C ASP A 109 -3.56 -18.00 -6.96
N TYR A 110 -2.66 -17.15 -6.48
CA TYR A 110 -2.74 -16.55 -5.16
C TYR A 110 -4.04 -15.76 -4.96
N PRO A 111 -4.54 -15.67 -3.72
CA PRO A 111 -5.68 -14.82 -3.42
C PRO A 111 -5.36 -13.36 -3.78
N PRO A 112 -6.34 -12.61 -4.31
CA PRO A 112 -6.14 -11.21 -4.64
C PRO A 112 -5.91 -10.40 -3.35
N VAL A 113 -5.25 -9.25 -3.51
CA VAL A 113 -4.88 -8.34 -2.44
C VAL A 113 -5.59 -7.02 -2.62
N GLU A 114 -5.95 -6.37 -1.51
CA GLU A 114 -6.60 -5.06 -1.57
C GLU A 114 -5.57 -3.94 -1.67
N LEU A 115 -5.88 -2.94 -2.51
CA LEU A 115 -5.11 -1.71 -2.58
C LEU A 115 -5.19 -0.96 -1.24
N PRO A 116 -4.07 -0.66 -0.56
CA PRO A 116 -4.09 0.15 0.66
C PRO A 116 -4.48 1.61 0.36
N ASN A 117 -4.85 2.36 1.40
CA ASN A 117 -5.11 3.79 1.22
C ASN A 117 -3.79 4.58 1.10
N LEU A 118 -3.46 4.96 -0.13
CA LEU A 118 -2.23 5.67 -0.48
C LEU A 118 -2.41 7.18 -0.65
N ILE A 119 -3.65 7.68 -0.74
CA ILE A 119 -3.90 9.11 -0.99
C ILE A 119 -3.30 9.96 0.13
N ASP A 120 -2.69 11.08 -0.24
CA ASP A 120 -1.96 12.01 0.63
C ASP A 120 -0.76 11.40 1.38
N LYS A 121 -0.40 10.15 1.09
CA LYS A 121 0.81 9.54 1.64
C LYS A 121 2.01 9.98 0.80
N SER A 122 3.16 10.13 1.47
CA SER A 122 4.43 10.34 0.77
C SER A 122 4.75 9.15 -0.15
N LYS A 123 5.42 9.42 -1.27
CA LYS A 123 5.97 8.43 -2.21
C LYS A 123 6.64 7.26 -1.48
N ARG A 124 7.49 7.56 -0.49
CA ARG A 124 8.19 6.55 0.30
C ARG A 124 7.23 5.63 1.06
N MET A 125 6.23 6.20 1.74
CA MET A 125 5.22 5.41 2.45
C MET A 125 4.38 4.57 1.49
N ALA A 126 4.00 5.13 0.36
CA ALA A 126 3.22 4.43 -0.64
C ALA A 126 3.97 3.20 -1.18
N PHE A 127 5.27 3.34 -1.48
CA PHE A 127 6.11 2.25 -1.94
C PHE A 127 6.19 1.13 -0.89
N THR A 128 6.39 1.48 0.38
CA THR A 128 6.41 0.51 1.48
C THR A 128 5.08 -0.23 1.62
N GLN A 129 3.95 0.49 1.59
CA GLN A 129 2.63 -0.14 1.74
C GLN A 129 2.27 -1.06 0.57
N LEU A 130 2.63 -0.68 -0.66
CA LEU A 130 2.46 -1.54 -1.83
C LEU A 130 3.30 -2.82 -1.70
N ALA A 131 4.58 -2.70 -1.33
CA ALA A 131 5.46 -3.86 -1.12
C ALA A 131 4.92 -4.81 -0.04
N MET A 132 4.41 -4.29 1.08
CA MET A 132 3.79 -5.10 2.14
C MET A 132 2.55 -5.88 1.67
N ARG A 133 1.86 -5.41 0.63
CA ARG A 133 0.73 -6.10 0.01
C ARG A 133 1.13 -6.96 -1.18
N ASN A 134 2.44 -7.11 -1.46
CA ASN A 134 2.95 -7.76 -2.67
C ASN A 134 2.40 -7.11 -3.95
N LEU A 135 2.16 -5.80 -3.94
CA LEU A 135 1.86 -5.01 -5.13
C LEU A 135 3.15 -4.38 -5.64
N VAL A 136 3.29 -4.31 -6.96
CA VAL A 136 4.50 -3.79 -7.61
C VAL A 136 4.27 -2.33 -7.99
N VAL A 137 5.25 -1.49 -7.70
CA VAL A 137 5.25 -0.10 -8.18
C VAL A 137 5.59 -0.10 -9.67
N GLY A 138 4.72 0.47 -10.48
CA GLY A 138 4.96 0.77 -11.88
C GLY A 138 5.67 2.10 -12.05
N ASP A 139 5.07 2.97 -12.84
CA ASP A 139 5.60 4.30 -13.13
C ASP A 139 5.14 5.33 -12.08
N THR A 140 5.92 6.40 -11.95
CA THR A 140 5.56 7.57 -11.14
C THR A 140 5.37 8.78 -12.04
N ILE A 141 4.14 9.25 -12.14
CA ILE A 141 3.74 10.38 -12.99
C ILE A 141 3.59 11.61 -12.12
N TYR A 142 4.19 12.73 -12.50
CA TYR A 142 4.13 13.98 -11.72
C TYR A 142 3.17 14.99 -12.34
N GLU A 143 2.22 15.45 -11.52
CA GLU A 143 1.24 16.49 -11.88
C GLU A 143 1.46 17.76 -11.07
N GLU A 144 0.93 18.87 -11.60
CA GLU A 144 0.96 20.17 -10.93
C GLU A 144 0.07 20.11 -9.68
N ASP A 145 0.74 19.99 -8.53
CA ASP A 145 0.12 20.00 -7.22
C ASP A 145 1.17 20.44 -6.18
N PRO A 146 0.81 21.33 -5.23
CA PRO A 146 1.75 21.85 -4.23
C PRO A 146 2.26 20.77 -3.25
N ALA A 147 1.55 19.65 -3.08
CA ALA A 147 1.94 18.56 -2.19
C ALA A 147 3.03 17.69 -2.82
N ARG A 148 4.28 18.17 -2.73
CA ARG A 148 5.46 17.47 -3.28
C ARG A 148 5.52 16.01 -2.83
N ASP A 149 5.66 15.12 -3.81
CA ASP A 149 5.79 13.67 -3.63
C ASP A 149 4.62 13.02 -2.86
N ALA A 150 3.49 13.71 -2.69
CA ALA A 150 2.27 13.12 -2.16
C ALA A 150 1.52 12.38 -3.27
N VAL A 151 0.94 11.23 -2.95
CA VAL A 151 0.12 10.48 -3.91
C VAL A 151 -1.24 11.16 -4.05
N LEU A 152 -1.54 11.60 -5.27
CA LEU A 152 -2.83 12.20 -5.63
C LEU A 152 -3.84 11.13 -6.05
N ARG A 153 -3.37 10.10 -6.77
CA ARG A 153 -4.18 8.96 -7.22
C ARG A 153 -3.32 7.78 -7.65
N VAL A 154 -3.95 6.61 -7.72
CA VAL A 154 -3.33 5.35 -8.14
C VAL A 154 -3.98 4.89 -9.44
N LEU A 155 -3.17 4.43 -10.39
CA LEU A 155 -3.62 3.91 -11.66
C LEU A 155 -3.33 2.40 -11.75
N TYR A 156 -4.27 1.66 -12.32
CA TYR A 156 -4.10 0.27 -12.72
C TYR A 156 -4.65 0.11 -14.14
N ASN A 157 -3.82 -0.37 -15.06
CA ASN A 157 -4.16 -0.47 -16.49
C ASN A 157 -4.73 0.87 -17.04
N ASN A 158 -4.04 1.97 -16.74
CA ASN A 158 -4.41 3.34 -17.13
C ASN A 158 -5.77 3.85 -16.59
N LYS A 159 -6.37 3.18 -15.60
CA LYS A 159 -7.61 3.60 -14.94
C LYS A 159 -7.36 3.96 -13.48
N VAL A 160 -8.01 5.02 -13.01
CA VAL A 160 -7.97 5.41 -11.60
C VAL A 160 -8.70 4.37 -10.76
N ILE A 161 -8.04 3.90 -9.69
CA ILE A 161 -8.61 2.95 -8.74
C ILE A 161 -8.59 3.54 -7.33
N GLN A 162 -9.51 3.06 -6.49
CA GLN A 162 -9.68 3.53 -5.12
C GLN A 162 -9.09 2.54 -4.12
N ALA A 163 -8.80 3.01 -2.91
CA ALA A 163 -8.42 2.14 -1.80
C ALA A 163 -9.47 1.04 -1.57
N GLY A 164 -9.04 -0.16 -1.21
CA GLY A 164 -9.89 -1.35 -1.07
C GLY A 164 -10.19 -2.08 -2.38
N THR A 165 -9.76 -1.55 -3.54
CA THR A 165 -9.90 -2.28 -4.81
C THR A 165 -9.11 -3.59 -4.75
N SER A 166 -9.76 -4.70 -5.10
CA SER A 166 -9.15 -6.03 -5.17
C SER A 166 -8.29 -6.14 -6.43
N LEU A 167 -7.02 -6.48 -6.26
CA LEU A 167 -6.03 -6.59 -7.33
C LEU A 167 -5.36 -7.97 -7.29
N PRO A 168 -4.95 -8.52 -8.45
CA PRO A 168 -4.09 -9.70 -8.47
C PRO A 168 -2.82 -9.47 -7.66
N ARG A 169 -2.35 -10.51 -6.97
CA ARG A 169 -1.05 -10.44 -6.30
C ARG A 169 0.05 -10.15 -7.34
N GLY A 170 0.98 -9.28 -7.02
CA GLY A 170 2.03 -8.87 -7.97
C GLY A 170 1.56 -7.88 -9.04
N ALA A 171 0.30 -7.42 -9.00
CA ALA A 171 -0.18 -6.39 -9.91
C ALA A 171 0.70 -5.13 -9.83
N LYS A 172 1.02 -4.59 -11.01
CA LYS A 172 1.74 -3.33 -11.16
C LYS A 172 0.76 -2.17 -11.13
N VAL A 173 1.00 -1.19 -10.26
CA VAL A 173 0.19 0.04 -10.17
C VAL A 173 1.07 1.28 -10.34
N ASP A 174 0.60 2.25 -11.10
CA ASP A 174 1.31 3.51 -11.30
C ASP A 174 0.80 4.54 -10.28
N LEU A 175 1.68 5.43 -9.82
CA LEU A 175 1.34 6.48 -8.87
C LEU A 175 1.39 7.84 -9.56
N VAL A 176 0.31 8.60 -9.41
CA VAL A 176 0.30 10.02 -9.76
C VAL A 176 0.66 10.80 -8.50
N LEU A 177 1.75 11.54 -8.57
CA LEU A 177 2.36 12.27 -7.47
C LEU A 177 2.30 13.78 -7.71
N GLY A 178 2.21 14.56 -6.64
CA GLY A 178 2.37 16.00 -6.71
C GLY A 178 3.82 16.38 -7.01
N ARG A 179 4.03 17.27 -7.97
CA ARG A 179 5.37 17.81 -8.31
C ARG A 179 5.93 18.72 -7.21
N GLY A 180 5.06 19.34 -6.43
CA GLY A 180 5.43 20.42 -5.53
C GLY A 180 5.67 21.73 -6.28
N PHE A 181 6.02 22.76 -5.52
CA PHE A 181 6.46 24.05 -6.07
C PHE A 181 7.83 23.91 -6.72
N SER A 182 7.96 24.50 -7.91
CA SER A 182 9.23 24.63 -8.61
C SER A 182 10.07 25.75 -8.00
N VAL A 183 11.39 25.55 -7.96
CA VAL A 183 12.39 26.51 -7.46
C VAL A 183 12.97 27.24 -8.66
N ASP A 184 13.42 28.49 -8.48
CA ASP A 184 14.11 29.28 -9.50
C ASP A 184 13.30 29.49 -10.81
N VAL A 185 12.02 29.86 -10.69
CA VAL A 185 11.13 30.13 -11.84
C VAL A 185 11.09 31.63 -12.14
N ASN A 186 10.96 31.98 -13.43
CA ASN A 186 10.80 33.38 -13.83
C ASN A 186 9.56 34.01 -13.17
N VAL A 187 9.78 35.12 -12.47
CA VAL A 187 8.71 35.96 -11.91
C VAL A 187 7.89 36.53 -13.07
N PRO A 188 6.54 36.43 -13.04
CA PRO A 188 5.71 36.99 -14.10
C PRO A 188 5.84 38.53 -14.12
N ASP A 189 5.84 39.10 -15.32
CA ASP A 189 5.72 40.54 -15.50
C ASP A 189 4.26 40.96 -15.33
N LEU A 190 4.00 41.73 -14.28
CA LEU A 190 2.68 42.23 -13.93
C LEU A 190 2.52 43.71 -14.27
N LEU A 191 3.59 44.38 -14.73
CA LEU A 191 3.59 45.82 -14.93
C LEU A 191 2.56 46.23 -15.99
N GLY A 192 1.75 47.23 -15.68
CA GLY A 192 0.69 47.74 -16.54
C GLY A 192 -0.61 46.92 -16.54
N LEU A 193 -0.62 45.73 -15.93
CA LEU A 193 -1.85 44.94 -15.79
C LEU A 193 -2.82 45.59 -14.78
N SER A 194 -4.11 45.36 -14.96
CA SER A 194 -5.11 45.64 -13.93
C SER A 194 -4.92 44.69 -12.73
N PHE A 195 -5.45 45.05 -11.56
CA PHE A 195 -5.36 44.20 -10.38
C PHE A 195 -5.93 42.78 -10.59
N GLN A 196 -7.06 42.66 -11.31
CA GLN A 196 -7.68 41.36 -11.57
C GLN A 196 -6.83 40.51 -12.51
N GLU A 197 -6.25 41.12 -13.55
CA GLU A 197 -5.35 40.43 -14.47
C GLU A 197 -4.07 39.99 -13.76
N ALA A 198 -3.45 40.87 -12.96
CA ALA A 198 -2.27 40.54 -12.18
C ALA A 198 -2.52 39.38 -11.21
N LYS A 199 -3.65 39.41 -10.49
CA LYS A 199 -4.05 38.33 -9.59
C LYS A 199 -4.26 37.00 -10.33
N ARG A 200 -4.86 37.04 -11.52
CA ARG A 200 -5.06 35.87 -12.37
C ARG A 200 -3.72 35.29 -12.84
N VAL A 201 -2.83 36.13 -13.36
CA VAL A 201 -1.49 35.73 -13.83
C VAL A 201 -0.67 35.11 -12.69
N LEU A 202 -0.70 35.71 -11.50
CA LEU A 202 -0.01 35.15 -10.32
C LEU A 202 -0.53 33.75 -9.99
N LYS A 203 -1.85 33.57 -9.93
CA LYS A 203 -2.47 32.27 -9.64
C LYS A 203 -2.13 31.21 -10.70
N GLU A 204 -2.20 31.56 -11.98
CA GLU A 204 -1.86 30.64 -13.10
C GLU A 204 -0.39 30.23 -13.10
N ARG A 205 0.48 31.06 -12.52
CA ARG A 205 1.92 30.80 -12.41
C ARG A 205 2.33 30.34 -11.01
N PHE A 206 1.36 29.89 -10.21
CA PHE A 206 1.55 29.37 -8.85
C PHE A 206 2.23 30.34 -7.88
N PHE A 207 2.22 31.65 -8.13
CA PHE A 207 2.68 32.66 -7.19
C PHE A 207 1.52 33.18 -6.34
N ASN A 208 1.82 33.51 -5.09
CA ASN A 208 0.84 34.11 -4.19
C ASN A 208 0.80 35.63 -4.37
N LEU A 209 -0.36 36.24 -4.14
CA LEU A 209 -0.46 37.69 -4.05
C LEU A 209 0.14 38.14 -2.71
N GLY A 210 1.18 38.97 -2.77
CA GLY A 210 1.84 39.56 -1.61
C GLY A 210 1.14 40.83 -1.11
N ASN A 211 1.94 41.82 -0.73
CA ASN A 211 1.43 43.12 -0.32
C ASN A 211 0.81 43.85 -1.53
N VAL A 212 -0.33 44.50 -1.31
CA VAL A 212 -0.99 45.36 -2.30
C VAL A 212 -1.07 46.76 -1.71
N ALA A 213 -0.36 47.69 -2.33
CA ALA A 213 -0.31 49.07 -1.89
C ALA A 213 -0.60 50.05 -3.04
N PHE A 214 -0.94 51.28 -2.70
CA PHE A 214 -1.23 52.32 -3.69
C PHE A 214 -0.11 53.35 -3.74
N LEU A 215 0.28 53.74 -4.95
CA LEU A 215 1.32 54.72 -5.22
C LEU A 215 0.69 56.01 -5.74
N GLY A 216 -0.06 56.69 -4.87
CA GLY A 216 -0.90 57.82 -5.24
C GLY A 216 -1.79 58.26 -4.10
N GLU A 217 -2.64 59.25 -4.35
CA GLU A 217 -3.70 59.66 -3.42
C GLU A 217 -4.95 58.78 -3.59
N ASN A 218 -5.17 58.27 -4.80
CA ASN A 218 -6.28 57.39 -5.12
C ASN A 218 -5.97 55.96 -4.72
N ASN A 219 -6.94 55.31 -4.07
CA ASN A 219 -6.89 53.91 -3.64
C ASN A 219 -7.90 53.04 -4.39
N ASP A 220 -8.34 53.49 -5.57
CA ASP A 220 -9.29 52.75 -6.40
C ASP A 220 -8.57 51.72 -7.27
N THR A 221 -8.81 50.45 -6.97
CA THR A 221 -8.27 49.30 -7.70
C THR A 221 -8.76 49.21 -9.14
N ILE A 222 -9.96 49.74 -9.47
CA ILE A 222 -10.58 49.62 -10.80
C ILE A 222 -9.88 50.48 -11.83
N LEU A 223 -9.50 51.70 -11.43
CA LEU A 223 -8.84 52.68 -12.29
C LEU A 223 -7.31 52.58 -12.24
N SER A 224 -6.78 51.69 -11.41
CA SER A 224 -5.34 51.55 -11.20
C SER A 224 -4.75 50.37 -11.97
N SER A 225 -3.50 50.55 -12.40
CA SER A 225 -2.66 49.50 -12.97
C SER A 225 -1.44 49.25 -12.09
N VAL A 226 -0.81 48.08 -12.24
CA VAL A 226 0.44 47.76 -11.52
C VAL A 226 1.57 48.63 -12.04
N VAL A 227 2.05 49.55 -11.19
CA VAL A 227 3.16 50.46 -11.50
C VAL A 227 4.49 50.00 -10.92
N TYR A 228 4.46 49.07 -9.96
CA TYR A 228 5.66 48.48 -9.38
C TYR A 228 5.35 47.07 -8.87
N GLN A 229 6.34 46.18 -8.92
CA GLN A 229 6.26 44.84 -8.35
C GLN A 229 7.56 44.46 -7.66
N ASP A 230 7.45 43.57 -6.68
CA ASP A 230 8.57 42.97 -5.96
C ASP A 230 8.25 41.50 -5.63
N PRO A 231 9.09 40.52 -6.04
CA PRO A 231 10.32 40.68 -6.82
C PRO A 231 10.08 41.17 -8.27
N PRO A 232 11.11 41.73 -8.94
CA PRO A 232 11.03 42.13 -10.34
C PRO A 232 10.95 40.91 -11.28
N SER A 233 10.33 41.08 -12.45
CA SER A 233 10.15 40.02 -13.46
C SER A 233 11.44 39.45 -14.06
N THR A 234 12.57 40.11 -13.80
CA THR A 234 13.92 39.68 -14.20
C THR A 234 14.54 38.66 -13.26
N ASP A 235 14.00 38.54 -12.05
CA ASP A 235 14.53 37.64 -11.02
C ASP A 235 13.91 36.25 -11.15
N LEU A 236 14.66 35.27 -10.64
CA LEU A 236 14.16 33.93 -10.41
C LEU A 236 13.59 33.87 -8.99
N TYR A 237 12.46 33.21 -8.84
CA TYR A 237 11.75 33.11 -7.58
C TYR A 237 11.02 31.78 -7.48
N ASP A 238 10.81 31.32 -6.26
CA ASP A 238 10.18 30.02 -6.04
C ASP A 238 8.65 30.14 -6.15
N GLU A 239 8.03 29.15 -6.79
CA GLU A 239 6.59 29.06 -6.82
C GLU A 239 6.03 28.94 -5.39
N GLY A 240 4.83 29.47 -5.17
CA GLY A 240 4.19 29.57 -3.86
C GLY A 240 4.64 30.78 -3.04
N LEU A 241 5.70 31.49 -3.43
CA LEU A 241 6.11 32.71 -2.74
C LEU A 241 5.27 33.93 -3.16
N PRO A 242 5.15 34.94 -2.27
CA PRO A 242 4.33 36.12 -2.54
C PRO A 242 5.02 37.13 -3.46
N VAL A 243 4.30 37.63 -4.47
CA VAL A 243 4.71 38.79 -5.28
C VAL A 243 3.87 39.98 -4.86
N SER A 244 4.54 41.01 -4.33
CA SER A 244 3.90 42.26 -3.91
C SER A 244 3.76 43.20 -5.10
N ILE A 245 2.64 43.93 -5.15
CA ILE A 245 2.31 44.85 -6.23
C ILE A 245 1.89 46.22 -5.68
N TRP A 246 2.24 47.26 -6.42
CA TRP A 246 1.80 48.62 -6.14
C TRP A 246 1.00 49.15 -7.31
N LEU A 247 -0.16 49.68 -6.99
CA LEU A 247 -1.17 50.14 -7.92
C LEU A 247 -1.18 51.67 -8.00
N SER A 248 -1.42 52.22 -9.18
CA SER A 248 -1.68 53.65 -9.33
C SER A 248 -2.50 53.92 -10.59
N ASP A 249 -3.26 55.00 -10.56
CA ASP A 249 -3.96 55.59 -11.71
C ASP A 249 -3.04 56.50 -12.54
N LYS A 250 -1.88 56.89 -11.99
CA LYS A 250 -0.88 57.71 -12.68
C LYS A 250 0.07 56.85 -13.51
N ASN A 251 0.60 57.45 -14.58
CA ASN A 251 1.64 56.81 -15.38
C ASN A 251 2.94 56.67 -14.57
N ARG A 252 3.66 55.56 -14.76
CA ARG A 252 5.00 55.29 -14.21
C ARG A 252 5.96 56.48 -14.36
N GLY A 253 5.88 57.23 -15.47
CA GLY A 253 6.71 58.41 -15.69
C GLY A 253 6.52 59.50 -14.62
N GLU A 254 5.27 59.75 -14.21
CA GLU A 254 4.93 60.71 -13.14
C GLU A 254 5.33 60.21 -11.76
N LEU A 255 5.45 58.90 -11.61
CA LEU A 255 5.81 58.24 -10.35
C LEU A 255 7.30 57.94 -10.25
N ARG A 256 8.13 58.41 -11.19
CA ARG A 256 9.55 58.05 -11.30
C ARG A 256 10.31 58.20 -9.98
N SER A 257 10.21 59.33 -9.29
CA SER A 257 10.91 59.52 -8.01
C SER A 257 10.46 58.54 -6.92
N LYS A 258 9.18 58.16 -6.90
CA LYS A 258 8.67 57.17 -5.95
C LYS A 258 9.13 55.75 -6.34
N ILE A 259 9.07 55.41 -7.62
CA ILE A 259 9.59 54.13 -8.15
C ILE A 259 11.09 54.00 -7.86
N ASP A 260 11.88 55.04 -8.13
CA ASP A 260 13.32 55.07 -7.84
C ASP A 260 13.59 54.86 -6.33
N SER A 261 12.75 55.47 -5.46
CA SER A 261 12.85 55.25 -4.00
C SER A 261 12.51 53.81 -3.61
N MET A 262 11.56 53.18 -4.29
CA MET A 262 11.20 51.79 -4.09
C MET A 262 12.28 50.83 -4.57
N ASP A 263 12.92 51.11 -5.70
CA ASP A 263 14.08 50.36 -6.17
C ASP A 263 15.20 50.39 -5.12
N ILE A 264 15.43 51.54 -4.45
CA ILE A 264 16.39 51.65 -3.35
C ILE A 264 15.95 50.83 -2.12
N LEU A 265 14.65 50.72 -1.83
CA LEU A 265 14.15 49.97 -0.68
C LEU A 265 14.14 48.46 -0.89
N PHE A 266 13.66 48.02 -2.06
CA PHE A 266 13.38 46.61 -2.35
C PHE A 266 14.44 45.96 -3.26
N ARG A 267 14.97 46.69 -4.25
CA ARG A 267 15.97 46.18 -5.21
C ARG A 267 17.41 46.47 -4.83
N ARG A 268 17.65 47.18 -3.73
CA ARG A 268 18.97 47.18 -3.10
C ARG A 268 19.24 45.75 -2.68
N LYS A 269 19.86 45.01 -3.60
CA LYS A 269 20.76 43.92 -3.27
C LYS A 269 21.51 44.42 -2.06
N VAL A 270 21.19 43.85 -0.91
CA VAL A 270 22.20 43.38 0.02
C VAL A 270 23.37 42.97 -0.87
N SER A 271 24.37 43.85 -1.02
CA SER A 271 25.69 43.44 -1.47
C SER A 271 26.00 42.20 -0.63
N ARG A 272 26.65 41.21 -1.24
CA ARG A 272 26.91 39.86 -0.69
C ARG A 272 27.44 39.77 0.76
N ASP A 273 27.64 40.88 1.45
CA ASP A 273 28.05 41.04 2.84
C ASP A 273 26.92 41.38 3.85
N ASP A 274 25.65 41.58 3.47
CA ASP A 274 24.63 42.06 4.45
C ASP A 274 23.44 41.09 4.69
N SER A 275 23.50 39.86 4.19
CA SER A 275 22.47 38.87 4.55
C SER A 275 22.91 38.15 5.84
N LEU A 276 22.09 38.26 6.89
CA LEU A 276 22.32 37.61 8.19
C LEU A 276 22.44 36.06 8.09
N TYR A 277 22.07 35.48 6.96
CA TYR A 277 22.20 34.04 6.67
C TYR A 277 23.51 33.67 5.94
N TYR A 278 24.16 34.61 5.24
CA TYR A 278 25.44 34.37 4.55
C TYR A 278 26.64 34.72 5.43
N ASN A 279 26.53 35.76 6.27
CA ASN A 279 27.56 36.11 7.23
C ASN A 279 27.71 35.09 8.36
N SER A 280 26.64 34.38 8.73
CA SER A 280 26.70 33.32 9.73
C SER A 280 27.46 32.09 9.22
N VAL A 281 27.32 31.77 7.92
CA VAL A 281 28.01 30.64 7.28
C VAL A 281 29.46 30.98 6.91
N GLN A 282 29.74 32.22 6.48
CA GLN A 282 31.12 32.65 6.15
C GLN A 282 31.96 32.98 7.40
N ASN A 283 31.36 33.53 8.47
CA ASN A 283 32.08 33.69 9.74
C ASN A 283 32.24 32.36 10.49
N ALA A 284 31.36 31.37 10.33
CA ALA A 284 31.55 30.04 10.92
C ALA A 284 32.85 29.35 10.45
N ASN A 285 33.32 29.66 9.23
CA ASN A 285 34.58 29.15 8.69
C ASN A 285 35.83 29.94 9.15
N LYS A 286 35.66 30.98 9.97
CA LYS A 286 36.74 31.83 10.51
C LYS A 286 36.78 31.88 12.05
N ILE A 287 35.90 31.16 12.74
CA ILE A 287 35.92 31.10 14.21
C ILE A 287 37.09 30.20 14.63
N ASP A 288 38.09 30.78 15.30
CA ASP A 288 39.11 30.00 15.99
C ASP A 288 38.45 29.27 17.17
N LEU A 289 38.75 27.99 17.35
CA LEU A 289 38.14 27.14 18.37
C LEU A 289 38.42 27.68 19.80
N SER A 290 39.44 28.52 19.95
CA SER A 290 39.79 29.27 21.16
C SER A 290 38.78 30.34 21.56
N ASP A 291 37.99 30.84 20.61
CA ASP A 291 37.07 31.97 20.81
C ASP A 291 35.67 31.50 21.20
N LEU A 292 35.42 30.18 21.13
CA LEU A 292 34.17 29.56 21.55
C LEU A 292 34.13 29.36 23.08
N PRO A 293 32.94 29.50 23.71
CA PRO A 293 32.70 29.09 25.09
C PRO A 293 33.19 27.66 25.35
N GLU A 294 33.71 27.42 26.56
CA GLU A 294 34.42 26.17 26.90
C GLU A 294 33.56 24.92 26.70
N GLU A 295 32.26 25.01 26.97
CA GLU A 295 31.28 23.94 26.75
C GLU A 295 31.14 23.57 25.26
N ILE A 296 31.10 24.56 24.37
CA ILE A 296 31.00 24.35 22.92
C ILE A 296 32.32 23.79 22.38
N ARG A 297 33.46 24.28 22.87
CA ARG A 297 34.80 23.79 22.52
C ARG A 297 34.98 22.31 22.89
N ASN A 298 34.49 21.92 24.06
CA ASN A 298 34.58 20.54 24.53
C ASN A 298 33.68 19.60 23.73
N GLN A 299 32.49 20.08 23.32
CA GLN A 299 31.58 19.32 22.46
C GLN A 299 32.18 19.06 21.08
N VAL A 300 32.75 20.09 20.43
CA VAL A 300 33.40 19.93 19.10
C VAL A 300 34.57 18.95 19.16
N LYS A 301 35.42 19.04 20.19
CA LYS A 301 36.52 18.08 20.40
C LYS A 301 36.03 16.65 20.64
N HIS A 302 34.92 16.48 21.35
CA HIS A 302 34.32 15.18 21.59
C HIS A 302 33.80 14.55 20.28
N ASP A 303 33.13 15.35 19.45
CA ASP A 303 32.56 14.91 18.18
C ASP A 303 33.64 14.62 17.11
N GLU A 304 34.74 15.38 17.09
CA GLU A 304 35.90 15.08 16.23
C GLU A 304 36.59 13.78 16.64
N ARG A 305 36.77 13.53 17.94
CA ARG A 305 37.29 12.25 18.44
C ARG A 305 36.36 11.09 18.09
N ALA A 306 35.04 11.29 18.18
CA ALA A 306 34.06 10.28 17.77
C ALA A 306 34.14 9.98 16.26
N LYS A 307 34.32 11.00 15.42
CA LYS A 307 34.52 10.83 13.97
C LYS A 307 35.84 10.12 13.64
N GLN A 308 36.95 10.51 14.26
CA GLN A 308 38.24 9.81 14.09
C GLN A 308 38.15 8.35 14.51
N ASN A 309 37.48 8.05 15.63
CA ASN A 309 37.29 6.68 16.09
C ASN A 309 36.40 5.87 15.12
N MET A 310 35.40 6.48 14.51
CA MET A 310 34.60 5.82 13.45
C MET A 310 35.40 5.58 12.17
N GLU A 311 36.28 6.50 11.77
CA GLU A 311 37.14 6.33 10.59
C GLU A 311 38.25 5.30 10.82
N LEU A 312 38.85 5.28 12.01
CA LEU A 312 39.78 4.24 12.43
C LEU A 312 39.12 2.86 12.43
N ASN A 313 37.88 2.75 12.93
CA ASN A 313 37.11 1.49 12.88
C ASN A 313 36.74 1.08 11.45
N LYS A 314 36.43 2.02 10.55
CA LYS A 314 36.21 1.72 9.12
C LYS A 314 37.47 1.21 8.43
N THR A 315 38.64 1.72 8.81
CA THR A 315 39.92 1.33 8.22
C THR A 315 40.37 -0.05 8.73
N GLN A 316 40.02 -0.42 9.97
CA GLN A 316 40.31 -1.73 10.55
C GLN A 316 39.31 -2.83 10.13
N GLN A 317 38.12 -2.48 9.64
CA GLN A 317 37.10 -3.43 9.17
C GLN A 317 37.01 -3.57 7.64
N ALA A 318 38.01 -3.08 6.88
CA ALA A 318 38.10 -3.41 5.46
C ALA A 318 38.40 -4.92 5.31
N PRO A 319 37.55 -5.71 4.62
CA PRO A 319 37.79 -7.14 4.46
C PRO A 319 39.09 -7.38 3.70
N ALA A 320 39.99 -8.18 4.27
CA ALA A 320 41.17 -8.67 3.57
C ALA A 320 40.71 -9.35 2.27
N LYS A 321 41.19 -8.86 1.12
CA LYS A 321 40.96 -9.51 -0.17
C LYS A 321 41.36 -10.98 -0.05
N PRO A 322 40.49 -11.94 -0.44
CA PRO A 322 40.87 -13.34 -0.44
C PRO A 322 42.06 -13.53 -1.38
N LYS A 323 43.16 -14.08 -0.86
CA LYS A 323 44.24 -14.60 -1.68
C LYS A 323 43.67 -15.80 -2.44
N ILE A 324 43.51 -15.66 -3.75
CA ILE A 324 43.25 -16.79 -4.63
C ILE A 324 44.59 -17.51 -4.78
N ASP A 325 44.72 -18.66 -4.13
CA ASP A 325 45.84 -19.56 -4.34
C ASP A 325 45.45 -20.59 -5.42
N THR A 326 46.25 -20.69 -6.47
CA THR A 326 46.01 -21.58 -7.62
C THR A 326 46.46 -23.03 -7.38
N THR A 327 46.71 -23.42 -6.14
CA THR A 327 46.98 -24.82 -5.80
C THR A 327 45.81 -25.34 -4.97
N GLY A 328 44.90 -26.07 -5.61
CA GLY A 328 43.83 -26.76 -4.93
C GLY A 328 44.40 -27.74 -3.91
N ILE A 329 44.29 -27.39 -2.62
CA ILE A 329 44.11 -28.26 -1.45
C ILE A 329 43.57 -27.34 -0.34
N SER A 330 42.34 -27.61 0.08
CA SER A 330 41.67 -26.95 1.20
C SER A 330 42.12 -27.57 2.53
N ILE A 331 42.56 -26.77 3.49
CA ILE A 331 42.47 -27.11 4.93
C ILE A 331 42.16 -25.82 5.73
N GLU A 332 41.06 -25.93 6.48
CA GLU A 332 40.47 -25.07 7.54
C GLU A 332 40.02 -23.63 7.23
#